data_AF-A0AAV5WXE6-F1
#
_entry.id   AF-A0AAV5WXE6-F1
#
_cell.length_a   1.000
_cell.length_b   1.000
_cell.length_c   1.000
_cell.angle_alpha   90.00
_cell.angle_beta   90.00
_cell.angle_gamma   90.00
#
_symmetry.space_group_name_H-M   'P 1'
#
loop_
_entity.id
_entity.type
_entity.pdbx_description
1 polymer ?
#
loop_
_entity_poly.entity_id
_entity_poly.type
_entity_poly.pdbx_seq_one_letter_code
_entity_poly.pdbx_strand_id
1 'polypeptide(L)'
;ELFVDCIFLSVYIFLLIRIRTATESYFKSQFFTFFMITGVYNVISVVAYHFTTKFHYTETLWTVHLFKLCYALNAIGAAGSTVGKTYITIHRYCTLRDAAMVENV
;
A
#
# COMPACT_ATOMS: atom_id res chain seq x y z
N GLU A 1 -5.60 -17.75 -9.40
CA GLU A 1 -5.56 -16.63 -8.43
C GLU A 1 -4.15 -16.07 -8.31
N LEU A 2 -3.18 -16.83 -7.79
CA LEU A 2 -1.81 -16.34 -7.54
C LEU A 2 -1.09 -15.72 -8.76
N PHE A 3 -1.27 -16.28 -9.96
CA PHE A 3 -0.68 -15.72 -11.18
C PHE A 3 -1.18 -14.29 -11.46
N VAL A 4 -2.48 -14.06 -11.26
CA VAL A 4 -3.12 -12.76 -11.48
C VAL A 4 -2.67 -11.76 -10.42
N ASP A 5 -2.58 -12.20 -9.15
CA ASP A 5 -2.08 -11.37 -8.05
C ASP A 5 -0.62 -10.94 -8.27
N CYS A 6 0.23 -11.84 -8.76
CA CYS A 6 1.61 -11.51 -9.11
C CYS A 6 1.68 -10.46 -10.23
N ILE A 7 0.87 -10.60 -11.29
CA ILE A 7 0.83 -9.61 -12.39
C ILE A 7 0.41 -8.24 -11.85
N PHE A 8 -0.68 -8.18 -11.08
CA PHE A 8 -1.15 -6.91 -10.51
C PHE A 8 -0.13 -6.30 -9.55
N LEU A 9 0.51 -7.12 -8.72
CA LEU A 9 1.56 -6.67 -7.81
C LEU A 9 2.76 -6.10 -8.57
N SER A 10 3.22 -6.77 -9.64
CA SER A 10 4.34 -6.30 -10.46
C SER A 10 4.02 -4.97 -11.15
N VAL A 11 2.83 -4.85 -11.74
CA VAL A 11 2.37 -3.59 -12.36
C VAL A 11 2.26 -2.48 -11.32
N TYR A 12 1.77 -2.80 -10.12
CA TYR A 12 1.65 -1.84 -9.03
C TYR A 12 3.02 -1.35 -8.52
N ILE A 13 3.99 -2.26 -8.34
CA ILE A 13 5.36 -1.89 -7.98
C ILE A 13 5.98 -1.01 -9.07
N PHE A 14 5.79 -1.34 -10.34
CA PHE A 14 6.26 -0.52 -11.46
C PHE A 14 5.66 0.90 -11.41
N LEU A 15 4.37 1.03 -11.12
CA LEU A 15 3.72 2.33 -10.93
C LEU A 15 4.36 3.13 -9.80
N LEU A 16 4.61 2.52 -8.64
CA LEU A 16 5.24 3.19 -7.50
C LEU A 16 6.66 3.66 -7.84
N ILE A 17 7.45 2.84 -8.52
CA ILE A 17 8.80 3.22 -8.99
C ILE A 17 8.71 4.39 -9.96
N ARG A 18 7.79 4.34 -10.92
CA ARG A 18 7.62 5.40 -11.92
C ARG A 18 7.24 6.73 -11.28
N ILE A 19 6.33 6.72 -10.30
CA ILE A 19 5.93 7.93 -9.55
C ILE A 19 7.13 8.49 -8.78
N ARG A 20 7.94 7.61 -8.15
CA ARG A 20 9.11 8.05 -7.37
C ARG A 20 10.21 8.67 -8.23
N THR A 21 10.41 8.12 -9.43
CA THR A 21 11.44 8.56 -10.40
C THR A 21 11.00 9.79 -11.21
N ALA A 22 9.72 10.15 -11.19
CA ALA A 22 9.24 11.31 -11.91
C ALA A 22 9.89 12.61 -11.39
N THR A 23 10.36 13.43 -12.32
CA THR A 23 11.11 14.67 -12.02
C THR A 23 10.20 15.83 -11.64
N GLU A 24 8.95 15.81 -12.10
CA GLU A 24 7.97 16.87 -11.88
C GLU A 24 7.72 17.13 -10.39
N SER A 25 7.72 18.41 -10.00
CA SER A 25 7.45 18.84 -8.62
C SER A 25 6.07 18.39 -8.12
N TYR A 26 5.11 18.24 -9.04
CA TYR A 26 3.77 17.72 -8.76
C TYR A 26 3.79 16.36 -8.05
N PHE A 27 4.66 15.43 -8.48
CA PHE A 27 4.79 14.09 -7.88
C PHE A 27 5.49 14.08 -6.51
N LYS A 28 6.02 15.23 -6.08
CA LYS A 28 6.64 15.41 -4.75
C LYS A 28 5.66 16.02 -3.74
N SER A 29 4.39 16.21 -4.11
CA SER A 29 3.38 16.71 -3.18
C SER A 29 3.10 15.73 -2.04
N GLN A 30 2.53 16.25 -0.95
CA GLN A 30 2.15 15.46 0.23
C GLN A 30 1.23 14.29 -0.16
N PHE A 31 0.30 14.53 -1.09
CA PHE A 31 -0.57 13.50 -1.66
C PHE A 31 0.22 12.30 -2.19
N PHE A 32 1.21 12.51 -3.06
CA PHE A 32 1.99 11.42 -3.63
C PHE A 32 2.90 10.75 -2.62
N THR A 33 3.36 11.50 -1.61
CA THR A 33 4.11 10.91 -0.49
C THR A 33 3.25 9.92 0.30
N PHE A 34 2.02 10.30 0.66
CA PHE A 34 1.09 9.39 1.33
C PHE A 34 0.65 8.24 0.42
N PHE A 35 0.45 8.50 -0.88
CA PHE A 35 0.16 7.46 -1.86
C PHE A 35 1.28 6.40 -1.92
N MET A 36 2.54 6.84 -1.95
CA MET A 36 3.71 5.94 -1.95
C MET A 36 3.80 5.12 -0.66
N ILE A 37 3.64 5.75 0.51
CA ILE A 37 3.66 5.05 1.80
C ILE A 37 2.56 3.99 1.86
N THR A 38 1.34 4.38 1.49
CA THR A 38 0.17 3.47 1.40
C THR A 38 0.45 2.30 0.46
N GLY A 39 1.07 2.58 -0.69
CA GLY A 39 1.43 1.56 -1.66
C GLY A 39 2.46 0.57 -1.14
N VAL A 40 3.47 1.02 -0.40
CA VAL A 40 4.46 0.14 0.24
C VAL A 40 3.79 -0.77 1.27
N TYR A 41 2.92 -0.25 2.13
CA TYR A 41 2.17 -1.07 3.09
C TYR A 41 1.28 -2.12 2.39
N ASN A 42 0.67 -1.76 1.26
CA ASN A 42 -0.12 -2.68 0.47
C ASN A 42 0.74 -3.83 -0.11
N VAL A 43 1.92 -3.51 -0.66
CA VAL A 43 2.87 -4.52 -1.17
C VAL A 43 3.32 -5.46 -0.04
N ILE A 44 3.68 -4.92 1.12
CA ILE A 44 4.06 -5.72 2.30
C ILE A 44 2.94 -6.67 2.69
N SER A 45 1.70 -6.18 2.72
CA SER A 45 0.52 -6.98 3.07
C SER A 45 0.33 -8.17 2.12
N VAL A 46 0.36 -7.94 0.81
CA VAL A 46 0.17 -8.98 -0.22
C VAL A 46 1.29 -10.00 -0.20
N VAL A 47 2.56 -9.55 -0.12
CA VAL A 47 3.71 -10.45 -0.05
C VAL A 47 3.63 -11.33 1.21
N ALA A 48 3.36 -10.74 2.37
CA ALA A 48 3.24 -11.49 3.62
C ALA A 48 2.10 -12.51 3.59
N TYR A 49 0.96 -12.15 2.99
CA TYR A 49 -0.17 -13.07 2.79
C TYR A 49 0.21 -14.28 1.92
N HIS A 50 0.94 -14.06 0.83
CA HIS A 50 1.40 -15.16 -0.02
C HIS A 50 2.36 -16.10 0.71
N PHE A 51 3.25 -15.57 1.55
CA PHE A 51 4.10 -16.40 2.40
C PHE A 51 3.27 -17.25 3.38
N THR A 52 2.30 -16.65 4.07
CA THR A 52 1.42 -17.34 5.02
C THR A 52 0.58 -18.45 4.36
N THR A 53 0.09 -18.23 3.14
CA THR A 53 -0.77 -19.21 2.43
C THR A 53 0.01 -20.35 1.78
N LYS A 54 1.30 -20.16 1.48
CA LYS A 54 2.14 -21.17 0.81
C LYS A 54 3.01 -21.97 1.75
N PHE A 55 3.41 -21.41 2.89
CA PHE A 55 4.13 -22.17 3.90
C PHE A 55 3.16 -23.09 4.65
N HIS A 56 3.30 -24.39 4.41
CA HIS A 56 2.64 -25.39 5.25
C HIS A 56 3.17 -25.26 6.68
N TYR A 57 2.26 -24.95 7.60
CA TYR A 57 2.58 -24.92 9.02
C TYR A 57 3.05 -26.30 9.46
N THR A 58 4.32 -26.39 9.84
CA THR A 58 4.91 -27.56 10.50
C THR A 58 5.23 -27.14 11.93
N GLU A 59 5.01 -28.00 12.93
CA GLU A 59 5.27 -27.70 14.36
C GLU A 59 6.77 -27.59 14.72
N THR A 60 7.63 -27.29 13.76
CA THR A 60 9.01 -26.88 14.00
C THR A 60 9.05 -25.44 14.55
N LEU A 61 9.84 -25.20 15.60
CA LEU A 61 9.98 -23.89 16.25
C LEU A 61 10.20 -22.73 15.25
N TRP A 62 11.02 -22.95 14.23
CA TRP A 62 11.38 -21.90 13.26
C TRP A 62 10.20 -21.47 12.36
N THR A 63 9.36 -22.42 11.93
CA THR A 63 8.18 -22.16 11.11
C THR A 63 7.10 -21.41 11.88
N VAL A 64 6.98 -21.62 13.19
CA VAL A 64 6.04 -20.87 14.05
C VAL A 64 6.40 -19.38 14.12
N HIS A 65 7.67 -19.07 14.31
CA HIS A 65 8.12 -17.66 14.38
C HIS A 65 7.95 -16.94 13.05
N LEU A 66 8.29 -17.61 11.93
CA LEU A 66 8.12 -17.05 10.59
C LEU A 66 6.64 -16.81 10.27
N PHE A 67 5.76 -17.77 10.59
CA PHE A 67 4.31 -17.63 10.38
C PHE A 67 3.74 -16.44 11.16
N LYS A 68 4.09 -16.31 12.45
CA LYS A 68 3.65 -15.17 13.29
C LYS A 68 4.13 -13.83 12.75
N LEU A 69 5.38 -13.76 12.27
CA LEU A 69 5.95 -12.56 11.67
C LEU A 69 5.20 -12.18 10.38
N CYS A 70 4.98 -13.13 9.47
CA CYS A 70 4.23 -12.90 8.23
C CYS A 70 2.79 -12.46 8.52
N TYR A 71 2.12 -13.07 9.50
CA TYR A 71 0.78 -12.66 9.91
C TYR A 71 0.76 -11.23 10.46
N ALA A 72 1.71 -10.87 11.31
CA ALA A 72 1.84 -9.51 11.84
C ALA A 72 2.10 -8.49 10.73
N LEU A 73 3.01 -8.78 9.79
CA LEU A 73 3.30 -7.92 8.64
C LEU A 73 2.09 -7.76 7.73
N ASN A 74 1.31 -8.82 7.52
CA ASN A 74 0.08 -8.76 6.75
C ASN A 74 -0.95 -7.82 7.41
N ALA A 75 -1.18 -7.98 8.71
CA ALA A 75 -2.11 -7.17 9.47
C ALA A 75 -1.70 -5.69 9.52
N ILE A 76 -0.42 -5.40 9.80
CA ILE A 76 0.11 -4.03 9.82
C ILE A 76 0.04 -3.41 8.42
N GLY A 77 0.40 -4.16 7.38
CA GLY A 77 0.32 -3.69 6.00
C GLY A 77 -1.13 -3.38 5.57
N ALA A 78 -2.08 -4.23 5.96
CA ALA A 78 -3.50 -4.00 5.67
C ALA A 78 -4.05 -2.77 6.43
N ALA A 79 -3.72 -2.64 7.72
CA ALA A 79 -4.11 -1.49 8.52
C ALA A 79 -3.49 -0.18 8.00
N GLY A 80 -2.17 -0.18 7.73
CA GLY A 80 -1.46 0.98 7.18
C GLY A 80 -1.99 1.40 5.81
N SER A 81 -2.28 0.44 4.94
CA SER A 81 -2.91 0.69 3.63
C SER A 81 -4.30 1.31 3.77
N THR A 82 -5.09 0.81 4.73
CA THR A 82 -6.45 1.33 4.99
C THR A 82 -6.40 2.77 5.50
N VAL A 83 -5.58 3.04 6.52
CA VAL A 83 -5.40 4.38 7.08
C VAL A 83 -4.88 5.36 6.02
N GLY A 84 -3.91 4.94 5.22
CA GLY A 84 -3.36 5.74 4.13
C GLY A 84 -4.41 6.11 3.07
N LYS A 85 -5.24 5.15 2.63
CA LYS A 85 -6.36 5.42 1.70
C LYS A 85 -7.40 6.37 2.28
N THR A 86 -7.71 6.25 3.57
CA THR A 86 -8.62 7.17 4.26
C THR A 86 -8.06 8.58 4.25
N TYR A 87 -6.77 8.75 4.59
CA TYR A 87 -6.11 10.05 4.57
C TYR A 87 -6.12 10.67 3.16
N ILE A 88 -5.78 9.89 2.14
CA ILE A 88 -5.82 10.32 0.73
C ILE A 88 -7.22 10.80 0.34
N THR A 89 -8.26 10.08 0.77
CA THR A 89 -9.66 10.43 0.49
C THR A 89 -10.05 11.73 1.17
N ILE A 90 -9.71 11.90 2.46
CA ILE A 90 -9.97 13.13 3.23
C ILE A 90 -9.23 14.31 2.59
N HIS A 91 -7.95 14.15 2.25
CA HIS A 91 -7.16 15.20 1.60
C HIS A 91 -7.81 15.66 0.29
N ARG A 92 -8.21 14.72 -0.58
CA ARG A 92 -8.88 15.07 -1.85
C ARG A 92 -10.23 15.73 -1.62
N TYR A 93 -10.98 15.27 -0.63
CA TYR A 93 -12.27 15.88 -0.27
C TYR A 93 -12.10 17.34 0.16
N CYS A 94 -11.14 17.64 1.03
CA CYS A 94 -10.83 19.00 1.45
C CYS A 94 -10.38 19.86 0.27
N THR A 95 -9.44 19.39 -0.55
CA THR A 95 -8.96 20.14 -1.72
C THR A 95 -10.07 20.47 -2.71
N LEU A 96 -10.99 19.54 -2.98
CA LEU A 96 -12.12 19.77 -3.88
C LEU A 96 -13.15 20.75 -3.29
N ARG A 97 -13.40 20.65 -1.98
CA ARG A 97 -14.31 21.57 -1.28
C ARG A 97 -13.77 23.00 -1.28
N ASP A 98 -12.48 23.18 -1.03
CA ASP A 98 -11.86 24.51 -1.03
C ASP A 98 -11.83 25.11 -2.44
N ALA A 99 -11.56 24.30 -3.47
CA ALA A 99 -11.64 24.75 -4.86
C ALA A 99 -13.06 25.22 -5.26
N ALA A 100 -14.10 24.52 -4.82
CA ALA A 100 -15.49 24.92 -5.06
C ALA A 100 -15.88 26.22 -4.35
N MET A 101 -15.23 26.57 -3.24
CA MET A 101 -15.46 27.84 -2.54
C MET A 101 -14.80 29.03 -3.25
N VAL A 102 -13.71 28.80 -3.99
CA VAL A 102 -13.02 29.84 -4.77
C VAL A 102 -13.76 30.19 -6.06
N GLU A 103 -14.44 29.23 -6.70
CA GLU A 103 -15.20 29.46 -7.94
C GLU A 103 -16.52 30.23 -7.72
N ASN A 104 -17.01 30.29 -6.48
CA ASN A 104 -18.25 30.98 -6.11
C ASN A 104 -18.04 32.42 -5.57
N VAL A 105 -16.84 33.00 -5.77
CA VAL A 105 -16.48 34.39 -5.42
C VAL A 105 -16.20 35.17 -6.70
#